data_AF-I5ATH1-F1
#
_entry.id   AF-I5ATH1-F1
#
_cell.length_a   1.000
_cell.length_b   1.000
_cell.length_c   1.000
_cell.angle_alpha   90.00
_cell.angle_beta   90.00
_cell.angle_gamma   90.00
#
_symmetry.space_group_name_H-M   'P 1'
#
loop_
_entity.id
_entity.type
_entity.pdbx_description
1 polymer ?
#
loop_
_entity_poly.entity_id
_entity_poly.type
_entity_poly.pdbx_seq_one_letter_code
_entity_poly.pdbx_strand_id
1 'polypeptide(L)'
;MIRNWKRMGAAIFAAAVVVSAGAPAYGGTQEELSNAQQQKSEAESELQDMQSKIEALESKKGEAEAYLRELNDQLTELTEQLDDLQKKYSEKQQELDVINLELTEAQDDEALQRKNMALRIQYMYENSSGTNRLASIFSAEDFSQMLNAATDFSQLESYDRKMLQDYIDSCKKVEEKKKEAEEQQKEIERVSSESEQKKSEIQELCDQTQQQVEEYASFINSEEGDAARLIESIHAQQANIEGLERKAAEEVAAADAAAKSRQEAAQAQQEAAQAAPQESAAPQTQQPVQTTPEATEQAAPSYGSGALTRSAGRINGPSGEETYYNMDMSGVVQIMRSMGNNDEYWVRSDGVKMLGNYVMVAANLSVRPRGSLVATSLGTGIVCDTGGFAVSNPTQLDIATAW
;
A
#
# COMPACT_ATOMS: atom_id res chain seq x y z
N MET A 1 -15.60 1.82 6.42
CA MET A 1 -16.76 0.96 6.74
C MET A 1 -16.29 -0.18 7.66
N ILE A 2 -15.75 0.18 8.84
CA ILE A 2 -15.12 -0.76 9.77
C ILE A 2 -15.66 -0.43 11.15
N ARG A 3 -16.73 -1.14 11.56
CA ARG A 3 -17.14 -1.17 12.97
C ARG A 3 -17.96 -2.43 13.21
N ASN A 4 -17.37 -3.33 13.99
CA ASN A 4 -17.99 -4.30 14.91
C ASN A 4 -17.35 -5.68 14.76
N TRP A 5 -16.29 -5.96 15.51
CA TRP A 5 -15.97 -7.32 15.98
C TRP A 5 -15.32 -7.37 17.37
N LYS A 6 -15.49 -6.32 18.18
CA LYS A 6 -15.28 -6.44 19.63
C LYS A 6 -16.56 -6.98 20.26
N ARG A 7 -16.66 -8.30 20.41
CA ARG A 7 -17.44 -9.02 21.45
C ARG A 7 -17.56 -10.52 21.13
N MET A 8 -16.61 -11.30 21.63
CA MET A 8 -16.86 -12.67 22.06
C MET A 8 -15.66 -13.14 22.87
N GLY A 9 -15.78 -13.04 24.19
CA GLY A 9 -14.74 -13.41 25.14
C GLY A 9 -15.31 -13.28 26.53
N ALA A 10 -16.03 -14.32 26.97
CA ALA A 10 -16.33 -14.69 28.36
C ALA A 10 -17.64 -15.51 28.40
N ALA A 11 -17.54 -16.82 28.16
CA ALA A 11 -18.44 -17.81 28.76
C ALA A 11 -17.91 -19.21 28.42
N ILE A 12 -17.42 -19.91 29.43
CA ILE A 12 -17.67 -21.32 29.79
C ILE A 12 -16.48 -21.74 30.66
N PHE A 13 -16.61 -21.50 31.97
CA PHE A 13 -15.79 -22.12 32.99
C PHE A 13 -16.72 -22.44 34.16
N ALA A 14 -17.36 -23.62 34.09
CA ALA A 14 -17.90 -24.36 35.23
C ALA A 14 -18.76 -25.53 34.74
N ALA A 15 -18.17 -26.71 34.61
CA ALA A 15 -18.93 -27.95 34.71
C ALA A 15 -18.07 -29.07 35.31
N ALA A 16 -18.45 -29.45 36.53
CA ALA A 16 -18.28 -30.77 37.15
C ALA A 16 -16.87 -31.27 37.52
N VAL A 17 -16.45 -30.92 38.75
CA VAL A 17 -15.68 -31.84 39.59
C VAL A 17 -16.66 -32.90 40.13
N VAL A 18 -16.52 -34.16 39.71
CA VAL A 18 -17.06 -35.33 40.43
C VAL A 18 -15.98 -36.42 40.52
N VAL A 19 -15.48 -36.55 41.75
CA VAL A 19 -14.98 -37.71 42.51
C VAL A 19 -14.56 -39.00 41.76
N SER A 20 -13.31 -39.35 42.09
CA SER A 20 -12.49 -40.53 41.78
C SER A 20 -13.07 -41.93 42.04
N ALA A 21 -12.79 -42.86 41.11
CA ALA A 21 -12.47 -44.26 41.38
C ALA A 21 -11.63 -44.88 40.24
N GLY A 22 -10.32 -45.08 40.50
CA GLY A 22 -9.39 -45.97 39.80
C GLY A 22 -9.41 -46.02 38.27
N ALA A 23 -8.65 -45.14 37.61
CA ALA A 23 -8.29 -45.31 36.20
C ALA A 23 -6.91 -46.00 36.07
N PRO A 24 -6.75 -47.03 35.21
CA PRO A 24 -5.43 -47.50 34.78
C PRO A 24 -4.68 -46.35 34.07
N ALA A 25 -3.35 -46.47 33.96
CA ALA A 25 -2.48 -45.44 33.42
C ALA A 25 -2.87 -45.02 31.98
N TYR A 26 -3.53 -43.86 31.84
CA TYR A 26 -3.94 -43.23 30.56
C TYR A 26 -3.20 -41.90 30.30
N GLY A 27 -1.95 -41.76 30.75
CA GLY A 27 -1.24 -40.47 30.72
C GLY A 27 -0.90 -39.93 29.33
N GLY A 28 -0.71 -40.80 28.33
CA GLY A 28 -0.14 -40.42 27.03
C GLY A 28 -1.04 -39.51 26.18
N THR A 29 -2.32 -39.85 26.01
CA THR A 29 -3.28 -39.06 25.21
C THR A 29 -3.62 -37.72 25.85
N GLN A 30 -3.65 -37.64 27.19
CA GLN A 30 -3.86 -36.40 27.93
C GLN A 30 -2.65 -35.43 27.83
N GLU A 31 -1.44 -35.98 27.87
CA GLU A 31 -0.19 -35.20 27.72
C GLU A 31 -0.04 -34.66 26.29
N GLU A 32 -0.33 -35.47 25.27
CA GLU A 32 -0.37 -35.02 23.87
C GLU A 32 -1.39 -33.90 23.63
N LEU A 33 -2.58 -34.02 24.23
CA LEU A 33 -3.62 -32.98 24.16
C LEU A 33 -3.14 -31.66 24.79
N SER A 34 -2.54 -31.73 25.98
CA SER A 34 -2.01 -30.56 26.68
C SER A 34 -0.90 -29.87 25.87
N ASN A 35 0.01 -30.65 25.29
CA ASN A 35 1.10 -30.13 24.47
C ASN A 35 0.57 -29.46 23.19
N ALA A 36 -0.40 -30.08 22.52
CA ALA A 36 -1.01 -29.50 21.32
C ALA A 36 -1.77 -28.20 21.62
N GLN A 37 -2.50 -28.14 22.75
CA GLN A 37 -3.17 -26.93 23.21
C GLN A 37 -2.18 -25.80 23.56
N GLN A 38 -1.05 -26.14 24.20
CA GLN A 38 -0.01 -25.16 24.49
C GLN A 38 0.60 -24.59 23.21
N GLN A 39 1.00 -25.44 22.26
CA GLN A 39 1.57 -24.99 20.98
C GLN A 39 0.58 -24.10 20.20
N LYS A 40 -0.72 -24.42 20.25
CA LYS A 40 -1.76 -23.58 19.65
C LYS A 40 -1.85 -22.22 20.31
N SER A 41 -1.85 -22.17 21.64
CA SER A 41 -1.87 -20.91 22.38
C SER A 41 -0.62 -20.05 22.10
N GLU A 42 0.56 -20.68 21.96
CA GLU A 42 1.81 -19.98 21.62
C GLU A 42 1.73 -19.39 20.21
N ALA A 43 1.27 -20.16 19.23
CA ALA A 43 1.08 -19.71 17.85
C ALA A 43 0.03 -18.59 17.73
N GLU A 44 -1.07 -18.67 18.48
CA GLU A 44 -2.09 -17.61 18.54
C GLU A 44 -1.53 -16.30 19.13
N SER A 45 -0.68 -16.39 20.17
CA SER A 45 0.01 -15.23 20.74
C SER A 45 0.99 -14.61 19.75
N GLU A 46 1.78 -15.44 19.05
CA GLU A 46 2.74 -14.97 18.05
C GLU A 46 2.02 -14.29 16.87
N LEU A 47 0.89 -14.84 16.42
CA LEU A 47 0.05 -14.25 15.40
C LEU A 47 -0.48 -12.88 15.82
N GLN A 48 -0.93 -12.73 17.08
CA GLN A 48 -1.40 -11.44 17.59
C GLN A 48 -0.29 -10.38 17.63
N ASP A 49 0.91 -10.77 18.07
CA ASP A 49 2.08 -9.88 18.07
C ASP A 49 2.46 -9.45 16.65
N MET A 50 2.40 -10.37 15.70
CA MET A 50 2.66 -10.11 14.28
C MET A 50 1.64 -9.15 13.67
N GLN A 51 0.35 -9.36 13.93
CA GLN A 51 -0.71 -8.42 13.51
C GLN A 51 -0.46 -7.01 14.05
N SER A 52 -0.07 -6.91 15.31
CA SER A 52 0.26 -5.61 15.93
C SER A 52 1.46 -4.94 15.27
N LYS A 53 2.47 -5.72 14.84
CA LYS A 53 3.63 -5.20 14.08
C LYS A 53 3.22 -4.74 12.69
N ILE A 54 2.37 -5.49 11.99
CA ILE A 54 1.84 -5.11 10.67
C ILE A 54 1.10 -3.78 10.77
N GLU A 55 0.17 -3.63 11.73
CA GLU A 55 -0.55 -2.37 11.95
C GLU A 55 0.40 -1.19 12.22
N ALA A 56 1.45 -1.40 13.00
CA ALA A 56 2.46 -0.38 13.28
C ALA A 56 3.27 0.00 12.02
N LEU A 57 3.62 -0.98 11.17
CA LEU A 57 4.29 -0.73 9.89
C LEU A 57 3.38 0.00 8.90
N GLU A 58 2.11 -0.36 8.82
CA GLU A 58 1.12 0.33 8.00
C GLU A 58 0.97 1.80 8.42
N SER A 59 0.94 2.08 9.73
CA SER A 59 0.92 3.46 10.24
C SER A 59 2.14 4.24 9.79
N LYS A 60 3.35 3.69 9.99
CA LYS A 60 4.60 4.33 9.56
C LYS A 60 4.68 4.56 8.06
N LYS A 61 4.20 3.59 7.27
CA LYS A 61 4.09 3.73 5.82
C LYS A 61 3.15 4.88 5.45
N GLY A 62 1.98 4.96 6.08
CA GLY A 62 1.03 6.04 5.86
C GLY A 62 1.59 7.43 6.23
N GLU A 63 2.35 7.52 7.32
CA GLU A 63 3.06 8.74 7.72
C GLU A 63 4.13 9.15 6.69
N ALA A 64 4.93 8.19 6.21
CA ALA A 64 5.94 8.44 5.19
C ALA A 64 5.31 8.85 3.84
N GLU A 65 4.21 8.22 3.43
CA GLU A 65 3.45 8.62 2.24
C GLU A 65 2.86 10.04 2.37
N ALA A 66 2.39 10.42 3.56
CA ALA A 66 1.89 11.77 3.81
C ALA A 66 3.02 12.80 3.76
N TYR A 67 4.19 12.48 4.35
CA TYR A 67 5.36 13.33 4.28
C TYR A 67 5.86 13.49 2.84
N LEU A 68 5.85 12.42 2.04
CA LEU A 68 6.20 12.49 0.63
C LEU A 68 5.28 13.43 -0.16
N ARG A 69 3.97 13.48 0.14
CA ARG A 69 3.05 14.44 -0.48
C ARG A 69 3.42 15.87 -0.14
N GLU A 70 3.69 16.15 1.15
CA GLU A 70 4.14 17.46 1.60
C GLU A 70 5.44 17.91 0.91
N LEU A 71 6.42 17.02 0.77
CA LEU A 71 7.66 17.33 0.04
C LEU A 71 7.40 17.65 -1.44
N ASN A 72 6.50 16.92 -2.11
CA ASN A 72 6.12 17.20 -3.49
C ASN A 72 5.38 18.54 -3.64
N ASP A 73 4.54 18.90 -2.67
CA ASP A 73 3.88 20.20 -2.64
C ASP A 73 4.92 21.33 -2.49
N GLN A 74 5.89 21.16 -1.60
CA GLN A 74 7.01 22.10 -1.44
C GLN A 74 7.87 22.22 -2.71
N LEU A 75 8.12 21.13 -3.45
CA LEU A 75 8.81 21.19 -4.75
C LEU A 75 8.02 21.97 -5.79
N THR A 76 6.69 21.85 -5.77
CA THR A 76 5.82 22.58 -6.69
C THR A 76 5.87 24.07 -6.39
N GLU A 77 5.65 24.46 -5.12
CA GLU A 77 5.73 25.86 -4.69
C GLU A 77 7.10 26.48 -5.00
N LEU A 78 8.19 25.76 -4.69
CA LEU A 78 9.55 26.23 -4.95
C LEU A 78 9.84 26.39 -6.44
N THR A 79 9.27 25.54 -7.29
CA THR A 79 9.38 25.66 -8.75
C THR A 79 8.61 26.88 -9.26
N GLU A 80 7.42 27.15 -8.74
CA GLU A 80 6.66 28.36 -9.08
C GLU A 80 7.38 29.64 -8.63
N GLN A 81 8.01 29.62 -7.45
CA GLN A 81 8.83 30.72 -6.96
C GLN A 81 10.06 30.97 -7.85
N LEU A 82 10.74 29.91 -8.30
CA LEU A 82 11.85 30.02 -9.25
C LEU A 82 11.41 30.61 -10.59
N ASP A 83 10.26 30.19 -11.12
CA ASP A 83 9.71 30.74 -12.36
C ASP A 83 9.36 32.23 -12.23
N ASP A 84 8.82 32.65 -11.08
CA ASP A 84 8.55 34.07 -10.79
C ASP A 84 9.84 34.89 -10.66
N LEU A 85 10.86 34.36 -9.98
CA LEU A 85 12.17 34.99 -9.89
C LEU A 85 12.82 35.15 -11.27
N GLN A 86 12.72 34.15 -12.16
CA GLN A 86 13.23 34.23 -13.52
C GLN A 86 12.51 35.30 -14.36
N LYS A 87 11.19 35.46 -14.18
CA LYS A 87 10.42 36.54 -14.83
C LYS A 87 10.89 37.90 -14.33
N LYS A 88 10.97 38.10 -13.01
CA LYS A 88 11.47 39.34 -12.40
C LYS A 88 12.89 39.68 -12.85
N TYR A 89 13.75 38.67 -12.97
CA TYR A 89 15.10 38.84 -13.50
C TYR A 89 15.07 39.39 -14.93
N SER A 90 14.23 38.81 -15.79
CA SER A 90 14.09 39.23 -17.19
C SER A 90 13.53 40.65 -17.31
N GLU A 91 12.55 41.01 -16.47
CA GLU A 91 12.01 42.37 -16.38
C GLU A 91 13.09 43.36 -15.94
N LYS A 92 13.89 43.03 -14.92
CA LYS A 92 15.00 43.86 -14.45
C LYS A 92 16.11 44.01 -15.49
N GLN A 93 16.40 42.97 -16.26
CA GLN A 93 17.34 43.04 -17.37
C GLN A 93 16.85 44.01 -18.46
N GLN A 94 15.56 43.97 -18.82
CA GLN A 94 14.98 44.92 -19.77
C GLN A 94 14.99 46.35 -19.24
N GLU A 95 14.70 46.54 -17.95
CA GLU A 95 14.79 47.84 -17.28
C GLU A 95 16.23 48.39 -17.35
N LEU A 96 17.24 47.54 -17.10
CA LEU A 96 18.64 47.92 -17.24
C LEU A 96 19.04 48.28 -18.66
N ASP A 97 18.54 47.57 -19.68
CA ASP A 97 18.80 47.90 -21.08
C ASP A 97 18.25 49.28 -21.44
N VAL A 98 17.04 49.61 -20.98
CA VAL A 98 16.43 50.94 -21.14
C VAL A 98 17.24 52.01 -20.39
N ILE A 99 17.61 51.77 -19.13
CA ILE A 99 18.42 52.69 -18.32
C ILE A 99 19.77 52.97 -18.99
N ASN A 100 20.42 51.95 -19.58
CA ASN A 100 21.69 52.13 -20.29
C ASN A 100 21.53 52.95 -21.58
N LEU A 101 20.40 52.81 -22.28
CA LEU A 101 20.08 53.67 -23.43
C LEU A 101 19.87 55.12 -22.99
N GLU A 102 19.03 55.35 -21.96
CA GLU A 102 18.79 56.68 -21.39
C GLU A 102 20.09 57.34 -20.91
N LEU A 103 20.99 56.57 -20.30
CA LEU A 103 22.30 57.04 -19.86
C LEU A 103 23.19 57.47 -21.05
N THR A 104 23.17 56.70 -22.14
CA THR A 104 23.94 57.00 -23.36
C THR A 104 23.40 58.27 -24.02
N GLU A 105 22.09 58.38 -24.16
CA GLU A 105 21.43 59.59 -24.71
C GLU A 105 21.74 60.82 -23.87
N ALA A 106 21.67 60.71 -22.54
CA ALA A 106 22.03 61.81 -21.63
C ALA A 106 23.50 62.25 -21.80
N GLN A 107 24.43 61.29 -21.95
CA GLN A 107 25.85 61.58 -22.17
C GLN A 107 26.12 62.29 -23.50
N ASP A 108 25.43 61.89 -24.57
CA ASP A 108 25.52 62.56 -25.87
C ASP A 108 24.96 63.99 -25.81
N ASP A 109 23.84 64.18 -25.11
CA ASP A 109 23.26 65.49 -24.86
C ASP A 109 24.20 66.41 -24.05
N GLU A 110 24.94 65.88 -23.06
CA GLU A 110 25.99 66.64 -22.38
C GLU A 110 27.05 67.13 -23.34
N ALA A 111 27.59 66.21 -24.15
CA ALA A 111 28.68 66.53 -25.05
C ALA A 111 28.26 67.67 -25.99
N LEU A 112 27.01 67.65 -26.45
CA LEU A 112 26.42 68.70 -27.26
C LEU A 112 26.23 70.01 -26.46
N GLN A 113 25.64 69.95 -25.27
CA GLN A 113 25.43 71.13 -24.42
C GLN A 113 26.75 71.80 -24.05
N ARG A 114 27.77 71.03 -23.69
CA ARG A 114 29.11 71.50 -23.35
C ARG A 114 29.79 72.15 -24.54
N LYS A 115 29.66 71.58 -25.75
CA LYS A 115 30.16 72.17 -26.99
C LYS A 115 29.46 73.49 -27.32
N ASN A 116 28.13 73.54 -27.18
CA ASN A 116 27.34 74.75 -27.40
C ASN A 116 27.69 75.84 -26.39
N MET A 117 27.86 75.48 -25.12
CA MET A 117 28.31 76.38 -24.07
C MET A 117 29.71 76.92 -24.37
N ALA A 118 30.66 76.07 -24.75
CA ALA A 118 32.01 76.48 -25.12
C ALA A 118 32.01 77.43 -26.33
N LEU A 119 31.26 77.11 -27.38
CA LEU A 119 31.13 77.96 -28.57
C LEU A 119 30.52 79.31 -28.22
N ARG A 120 29.52 79.33 -27.34
CA ARG A 120 28.90 80.58 -26.90
C ARG A 120 29.88 81.40 -26.07
N ILE A 121 30.57 80.80 -25.10
CA ILE A 121 31.63 81.48 -24.32
C ILE A 121 32.72 82.04 -25.25
N GLN A 122 33.14 81.27 -26.25
CA GLN A 122 34.11 81.69 -27.26
C GLN A 122 33.60 82.89 -28.09
N TYR A 123 32.41 82.80 -28.67
CA TYR A 123 31.76 83.90 -29.40
C TYR A 123 31.66 85.14 -28.52
N MET A 124 31.26 84.98 -27.27
CA MET A 124 31.18 86.06 -26.31
C MET A 124 32.54 86.66 -25.99
N TYR A 125 33.62 85.89 -25.96
CA TYR A 125 34.98 86.40 -25.71
C TYR A 125 35.56 87.10 -26.95
N GLU A 126 35.48 86.46 -28.12
CA GLU A 126 36.04 86.96 -29.38
C GLU A 126 35.30 88.22 -29.87
N ASN A 127 33.97 88.20 -29.84
CA ASN A 127 33.15 89.34 -30.24
C ASN A 127 32.95 90.39 -29.14
N SER A 128 33.52 90.17 -27.94
CA SER A 128 33.54 91.21 -26.89
C SER A 128 34.82 92.05 -26.85
N SER A 129 35.83 91.74 -27.67
CA SER A 129 37.08 92.50 -27.89
C SER A 129 37.28 93.67 -26.90
N GLY A 130 37.82 93.35 -25.73
CA GLY A 130 38.68 94.14 -24.80
C GLY A 130 38.30 95.57 -24.35
N THR A 131 37.35 96.23 -24.99
CA THR A 131 37.01 97.64 -24.81
C THR A 131 35.55 97.89 -25.21
N ASN A 132 34.97 97.04 -26.07
CA ASN A 132 33.63 97.25 -26.64
C ASN A 132 32.45 96.77 -25.79
N ARG A 133 32.64 96.00 -24.72
CA ARG A 133 31.50 95.49 -23.94
C ARG A 133 30.98 96.51 -22.91
N LEU A 134 31.90 97.10 -22.14
CA LEU A 134 31.60 98.27 -21.34
C LEU A 134 31.34 99.48 -22.24
N ALA A 135 32.09 99.67 -23.33
CA ALA A 135 31.80 100.76 -24.27
C ALA A 135 30.45 100.60 -24.98
N SER A 136 29.95 99.41 -25.36
CA SER A 136 28.60 99.27 -25.95
C SER A 136 27.47 99.44 -24.93
N ILE A 137 27.71 99.08 -23.66
CA ILE A 137 26.84 99.43 -22.52
C ILE A 137 26.83 100.96 -22.32
N PHE A 138 27.97 101.63 -22.42
CA PHE A 138 28.13 103.10 -22.33
C PHE A 138 27.85 103.87 -23.65
N SER A 139 27.71 103.18 -24.78
CA SER A 139 27.38 103.74 -26.11
C SER A 139 25.98 103.34 -26.57
N ALA A 140 25.22 102.64 -25.72
CA ALA A 140 23.81 102.38 -25.94
C ALA A 140 23.08 103.73 -26.02
N GLU A 141 22.22 103.90 -27.03
CA GLU A 141 21.53 105.18 -27.27
C GLU A 141 20.64 105.58 -26.08
N ASP A 142 20.20 104.61 -25.25
CA ASP A 142 19.39 104.80 -24.03
C ASP A 142 19.70 103.79 -22.90
N PHE A 143 19.46 104.19 -21.64
CA PHE A 143 19.60 103.34 -20.43
C PHE A 143 18.79 102.03 -20.51
N SER A 144 17.67 102.02 -21.23
CA SER A 144 16.87 100.81 -21.47
C SER A 144 17.59 99.78 -22.35
N GLN A 145 18.32 100.21 -23.38
CA GLN A 145 19.09 99.28 -24.24
C GLN A 145 20.29 98.71 -23.48
N MET A 146 20.94 99.52 -22.64
CA MET A 146 22.00 99.09 -21.74
C MET A 146 21.51 98.05 -20.72
N LEU A 147 20.36 98.30 -20.09
CA LEU A 147 19.75 97.40 -19.11
C LEU A 147 19.29 96.09 -19.77
N ASN A 148 18.73 96.15 -20.98
CA ASN A 148 18.33 94.97 -21.74
C ASN A 148 19.54 94.08 -22.07
N ALA A 149 20.63 94.64 -22.60
CA ALA A 149 21.83 93.87 -22.92
C ALA A 149 22.50 93.21 -21.69
N ALA A 150 22.50 93.89 -20.54
CA ALA A 150 22.99 93.33 -19.28
C ALA A 150 22.06 92.24 -18.72
N THR A 151 20.75 92.42 -18.87
CA THR A 151 19.71 91.47 -18.45
C THR A 151 19.73 90.22 -19.33
N ASP A 152 19.82 90.37 -20.65
CA ASP A 152 19.89 89.27 -21.63
C ASP A 152 21.11 88.39 -21.38
N PHE A 153 22.26 88.98 -21.02
CA PHE A 153 23.46 88.23 -20.68
C PHE A 153 23.33 87.43 -19.38
N SER A 154 22.79 88.05 -18.33
CA SER A 154 22.56 87.37 -17.05
C SER A 154 21.56 86.23 -17.19
N GLN A 155 20.50 86.43 -17.99
CA GLN A 155 19.53 85.39 -18.31
C GLN A 155 20.17 84.23 -19.09
N LEU A 156 21.06 84.52 -20.04
CA LEU A 156 21.77 83.51 -20.84
C LEU A 156 22.75 82.68 -19.99
N GLU A 157 23.52 83.31 -19.10
CA GLU A 157 24.39 82.58 -18.16
C GLU A 157 23.57 81.72 -17.20
N SER A 158 22.45 82.26 -16.70
CA SER A 158 21.53 81.52 -15.81
C SER A 158 20.91 80.32 -16.51
N TYR A 159 20.53 80.46 -17.78
CA TYR A 159 20.02 79.36 -18.60
C TYR A 159 21.04 78.23 -18.73
N ASP A 160 22.31 78.55 -18.98
CA ASP A 160 23.36 77.55 -19.14
C ASP A 160 23.69 76.80 -17.87
N ARG A 161 23.81 77.55 -16.77
CA ARG A 161 24.03 76.95 -15.45
C ARG A 161 22.87 76.02 -15.09
N LYS A 162 21.64 76.44 -15.39
CA LYS A 162 20.45 75.60 -15.18
C LYS A 162 20.50 74.34 -16.04
N MET A 163 20.82 74.45 -17.34
CA MET A 163 20.88 73.28 -18.22
C MET A 163 21.97 72.29 -17.80
N LEU A 164 23.14 72.76 -17.41
CA LEU A 164 24.19 71.90 -16.87
C LEU A 164 23.78 71.24 -15.54
N GLN A 165 23.07 71.97 -14.67
CA GLN A 165 22.57 71.42 -13.42
C GLN A 165 21.48 70.37 -13.64
N ASP A 166 20.49 70.65 -14.49
CA ASP A 166 19.43 69.71 -14.87
C ASP A 166 20.02 68.42 -15.47
N TYR A 167 21.11 68.54 -16.25
CA TYR A 167 21.88 67.39 -16.74
C TYR A 167 22.56 66.59 -15.62
N ILE A 168 23.33 67.26 -14.74
CA ILE A 168 24.03 66.60 -13.63
C ILE A 168 23.02 65.82 -12.77
N ASP A 169 21.86 66.41 -12.50
CA ASP A 169 20.81 65.78 -11.70
C ASP A 169 20.14 64.62 -12.44
N SER A 170 19.96 64.73 -13.77
CA SER A 170 19.48 63.62 -14.60
C SER A 170 20.44 62.43 -14.59
N CYS A 171 21.74 62.67 -14.84
CA CYS A 171 22.75 61.61 -14.81
C CYS A 171 22.83 60.91 -13.45
N LYS A 172 22.85 61.67 -12.36
CA LYS A 172 22.82 61.08 -11.00
C LYS A 172 21.61 60.18 -10.80
N LYS A 173 20.42 60.63 -11.22
CA LYS A 173 19.18 59.85 -11.08
C LYS A 173 19.20 58.56 -11.90
N VAL A 174 19.73 58.60 -13.12
CA VAL A 174 19.87 57.40 -13.98
C VAL A 174 20.89 56.43 -13.38
N GLU A 175 22.01 56.94 -12.86
CA GLU A 175 23.07 56.13 -12.25
C GLU A 175 22.61 55.48 -10.93
N GLU A 176 21.82 56.20 -10.11
CA GLU A 176 21.16 55.65 -8.91
C GLU A 176 20.18 54.53 -9.28
N LYS A 177 19.31 54.75 -10.27
CA LYS A 177 18.37 53.72 -10.75
C LYS A 177 19.09 52.49 -11.30
N LYS A 178 20.16 52.69 -12.07
CA LYS A 178 20.99 51.59 -12.59
C LYS A 178 21.53 50.75 -11.44
N LYS A 179 22.12 51.40 -10.45
CA LYS A 179 22.69 50.73 -9.28
C LYS A 179 21.61 49.94 -8.51
N GLU A 180 20.44 50.53 -8.29
CA GLU A 180 19.32 49.85 -7.63
C GLU A 180 18.87 48.61 -8.41
N ALA A 181 18.73 48.72 -9.73
CA ALA A 181 18.34 47.59 -10.58
C ALA A 181 19.41 46.48 -10.59
N GLU A 182 20.70 46.82 -10.65
CA GLU A 182 21.81 45.85 -10.55
C GLU A 182 21.86 45.15 -9.17
N GLU A 183 21.59 45.87 -8.09
CA GLU A 183 21.51 45.29 -6.74
C GLU A 183 20.33 44.33 -6.61
N GLN A 184 19.16 44.70 -7.12
CA GLN A 184 17.98 43.83 -7.15
C GLN A 184 18.23 42.58 -8.00
N GLN A 185 18.93 42.70 -9.13
CA GLN A 185 19.27 41.58 -10.00
C GLN A 185 20.18 40.57 -9.28
N LYS A 186 21.22 41.05 -8.58
CA LYS A 186 22.11 40.19 -7.78
C LYS A 186 21.38 39.49 -6.64
N GLU A 187 20.45 40.18 -6.00
CA GLU A 187 19.63 39.58 -4.95
C GLU A 187 18.71 38.48 -5.49
N ILE A 188 18.09 38.70 -6.67
CA ILE A 188 17.31 37.67 -7.36
C ILE A 188 18.17 36.45 -7.70
N GLU A 189 19.38 36.64 -8.24
CA GLU A 189 20.30 35.55 -8.55
C GLU A 189 20.68 34.75 -7.29
N ARG A 190 21.00 35.45 -6.20
CA ARG A 190 21.33 34.82 -4.91
C ARG A 190 20.17 33.96 -4.41
N VAL A 191 18.96 34.52 -4.35
CA VAL A 191 17.77 33.80 -3.88
C VAL A 191 17.41 32.65 -4.82
N SER A 192 17.61 32.80 -6.13
CA SER A 192 17.39 31.73 -7.10
C SER A 192 18.35 30.57 -6.87
N SER A 193 19.64 30.86 -6.65
CA SER A 193 20.64 29.83 -6.35
C SER A 193 20.36 29.10 -5.04
N GLU A 194 19.94 29.80 -3.99
CA GLU A 194 19.53 29.19 -2.71
C GLU A 194 18.28 28.30 -2.89
N SER A 195 17.33 28.75 -3.71
CA SER A 195 16.11 28.01 -4.02
C SER A 195 16.40 26.75 -4.83
N GLU A 196 17.35 26.79 -5.78
CA GLU A 196 17.78 25.60 -6.53
C GLU A 196 18.48 24.57 -5.63
N GLN A 197 19.33 25.01 -4.70
CA GLN A 197 19.96 24.11 -3.72
C GLN A 197 18.90 23.42 -2.85
N LYS A 198 17.97 24.20 -2.31
CA LYS A 198 16.86 23.67 -1.50
C LYS A 198 15.99 22.71 -2.30
N LYS A 199 15.76 22.96 -3.59
CA LYS A 199 15.04 22.05 -4.49
C LYS A 199 15.75 20.70 -4.59
N SER A 200 17.06 20.70 -4.76
CA SER A 200 17.88 19.48 -4.79
C SER A 200 17.80 18.71 -3.47
N GLU A 201 17.90 19.40 -2.33
CA GLU A 201 17.78 18.78 -1.00
C GLU A 201 16.42 18.13 -0.79
N ILE A 202 15.33 18.80 -1.19
CA ILE A 202 13.97 18.25 -1.09
C ILE A 202 13.80 17.05 -2.03
N GLN A 203 14.39 17.08 -3.23
CA GLN A 203 14.37 15.92 -4.13
C GLN A 203 15.08 14.70 -3.53
N GLU A 204 16.23 14.89 -2.90
CA GLU A 204 16.92 13.80 -2.18
C GLU A 204 16.06 13.25 -1.04
N LEU A 205 15.38 14.12 -0.29
CA LEU A 205 14.44 13.70 0.77
C LEU A 205 13.24 12.93 0.21
N CYS A 206 12.70 13.33 -0.94
CA CYS A 206 11.64 12.59 -1.63
C CYS A 206 12.11 11.18 -1.98
N ASP A 207 13.28 11.04 -2.57
CA ASP A 207 13.83 9.74 -2.97
C ASP A 207 14.08 8.83 -1.76
N GLN A 208 14.63 9.37 -0.67
CA GLN A 208 14.83 8.64 0.58
C GLN A 208 13.50 8.21 1.20
N THR A 209 12.51 9.10 1.23
CA THR A 209 11.18 8.80 1.80
C THR A 209 10.45 7.75 0.95
N GLN A 210 10.58 7.81 -0.37
CA GLN A 210 10.03 6.82 -1.29
C GLN A 210 10.65 5.44 -1.05
N GLN A 211 11.98 5.37 -0.85
CA GLN A 211 12.66 4.11 -0.49
C GLN A 211 12.15 3.54 0.85
N GLN A 212 11.90 4.39 1.85
CA GLN A 212 11.33 3.96 3.13
C GLN A 212 9.91 3.39 2.97
N VAL A 213 9.08 4.01 2.13
CA VAL A 213 7.73 3.50 1.82
C VAL A 213 7.81 2.10 1.19
N GLU A 214 8.74 1.90 0.26
CA GLU A 214 8.97 0.60 -0.39
C GLU A 214 9.50 -0.45 0.59
N GLU A 215 10.42 -0.06 1.48
CA GLU A 215 10.95 -0.92 2.53
C GLU A 215 9.84 -1.37 3.50
N TYR A 216 9.00 -0.43 3.98
CA TYR A 216 7.85 -0.78 4.82
C TYR A 216 6.86 -1.69 4.10
N ALA A 217 6.57 -1.43 2.82
CA ALA A 217 5.70 -2.29 2.03
C ALA A 217 6.27 -3.73 1.92
N SER A 218 7.58 -3.86 1.73
CA SER A 218 8.26 -5.16 1.70
C SER A 218 8.19 -5.88 3.04
N PHE A 219 8.41 -5.17 4.16
CA PHE A 219 8.30 -5.77 5.49
C PHE A 219 6.88 -6.22 5.81
N ILE A 220 5.88 -5.39 5.50
CA ILE A 220 4.46 -5.76 5.64
C ILE A 220 4.17 -7.06 4.88
N ASN A 221 4.59 -7.14 3.61
CA ASN A 221 4.34 -8.33 2.80
C ASN A 221 5.01 -9.60 3.37
N SER A 222 6.23 -9.46 3.90
CA SER A 222 6.92 -10.58 4.57
C SER A 222 6.17 -11.04 5.80
N GLU A 223 5.80 -10.11 6.69
CA GLU A 223 5.08 -10.41 7.94
C GLU A 223 3.68 -10.97 7.65
N GLU A 224 2.97 -10.48 6.63
CA GLU A 224 1.70 -11.08 6.17
C GLU A 224 1.88 -12.53 5.70
N GLY A 225 2.99 -12.81 5.00
CA GLY A 225 3.34 -14.16 4.58
C GLY A 225 3.64 -15.10 5.75
N ASP A 226 4.32 -14.60 6.79
CA ASP A 226 4.55 -15.33 8.04
C ASP A 226 3.26 -15.54 8.83
N ALA A 227 2.40 -14.53 8.91
CA ALA A 227 1.10 -14.60 9.58
C ALA A 227 0.21 -15.68 8.92
N ALA A 228 0.21 -15.74 7.58
CA ALA A 228 -0.51 -16.77 6.84
C ALA A 228 0.00 -18.19 7.17
N ARG A 229 1.32 -18.37 7.32
CA ARG A 229 1.90 -19.67 7.74
C ARG A 229 1.50 -20.04 9.16
N LEU A 230 1.48 -19.08 10.08
CA LEU A 230 1.03 -19.28 11.46
C LEU A 230 -0.45 -19.68 11.52
N ILE A 231 -1.32 -19.01 10.75
CA ILE A 231 -2.74 -19.35 10.65
C ILE A 231 -2.92 -20.80 10.19
N GLU A 232 -2.18 -21.23 9.16
CA GLU A 232 -2.23 -22.62 8.68
C GLU A 232 -1.77 -23.61 9.76
N SER A 233 -0.70 -23.28 10.51
CA SER A 233 -0.23 -24.10 11.63
C SER A 233 -1.27 -24.21 12.74
N ILE A 234 -1.95 -23.10 13.09
CA ILE A 234 -3.03 -23.08 14.09
C ILE A 234 -4.19 -23.98 13.64
N HIS A 235 -4.58 -23.93 12.35
CA HIS A 235 -5.62 -24.80 11.80
C HIS A 235 -5.21 -26.28 11.85
N ALA A 236 -3.96 -26.60 11.50
CA ALA A 236 -3.45 -27.96 11.57
C ALA A 236 -3.43 -28.49 13.02
N GLN A 237 -3.02 -27.66 13.98
CA GLN A 237 -3.04 -28.01 15.40
C GLN A 237 -4.45 -28.18 15.94
N GLN A 238 -5.39 -27.32 15.52
CA GLN A 238 -6.81 -27.44 15.88
C GLN A 238 -7.39 -28.78 15.39
N ALA A 239 -7.12 -29.16 14.13
CA ALA A 239 -7.55 -30.45 13.60
C ALA A 239 -6.92 -31.64 14.35
N ASN A 240 -5.66 -31.52 14.78
CA ASN A 240 -4.99 -32.54 15.59
C ASN A 240 -5.62 -32.66 16.99
N ILE A 241 -5.90 -31.53 17.66
CA ILE A 241 -6.57 -31.49 18.96
C ILE A 241 -7.93 -32.20 18.86
N GLU A 242 -8.76 -31.86 17.87
CA GLU A 242 -10.06 -32.53 17.63
C GLU A 242 -9.91 -34.04 17.41
N GLY A 243 -8.83 -34.46 16.75
CA GLY A 243 -8.47 -35.85 16.57
C GLY A 243 -8.12 -36.57 17.87
N LEU A 244 -7.33 -35.93 18.73
CA LEU A 244 -6.92 -36.45 20.03
C LEU A 244 -8.11 -36.50 21.02
N GLU A 245 -8.97 -35.48 21.02
CA GLU A 245 -10.18 -35.47 21.85
C GLU A 245 -11.12 -36.63 21.50
N ARG A 246 -11.28 -36.94 20.21
CA ARG A 246 -12.08 -38.09 19.78
C ARG A 246 -11.48 -39.42 20.26
N LYS A 247 -10.16 -39.60 20.12
CA LYS A 247 -9.46 -40.80 20.61
C LYS A 247 -9.59 -40.94 22.12
N ALA A 248 -9.40 -39.86 22.87
CA ALA A 248 -9.55 -39.86 24.31
C ALA A 248 -10.99 -40.23 24.71
N ALA A 249 -12.01 -39.72 24.02
CA ALA A 249 -13.40 -40.07 24.26
C ALA A 249 -13.70 -41.56 23.96
N GLU A 250 -13.15 -42.09 22.87
CA GLU A 250 -13.26 -43.52 22.50
C GLU A 250 -12.59 -44.42 23.54
N GLU A 251 -11.39 -44.05 24.02
CA GLU A 251 -10.66 -44.77 25.05
C GLU A 251 -11.41 -44.78 26.40
N VAL A 252 -11.97 -43.64 26.82
CA VAL A 252 -12.80 -43.54 28.02
C VAL A 252 -14.06 -44.41 27.89
N ALA A 253 -14.76 -44.34 26.77
CA ALA A 253 -15.96 -45.15 26.53
C ALA A 253 -15.65 -46.66 26.53
N ALA A 254 -14.52 -47.07 25.96
CA ALA A 254 -14.06 -48.47 25.99
C ALA A 254 -13.67 -48.91 27.41
N ALA A 255 -13.02 -48.05 28.17
CA ALA A 255 -12.66 -48.31 29.57
C ALA A 255 -13.91 -48.50 30.44
N ASP A 256 -14.91 -47.63 30.29
CA ASP A 256 -16.19 -47.70 31.00
C ASP A 256 -16.97 -48.97 30.64
N ALA A 257 -17.04 -49.33 29.35
CA ALA A 257 -17.66 -50.57 28.89
C ALA A 257 -16.96 -51.81 29.47
N ALA A 258 -15.62 -51.84 29.49
CA ALA A 258 -14.84 -52.92 30.07
C ALA A 258 -14.97 -52.99 31.61
N ALA A 259 -15.09 -51.86 32.29
CA ALA A 259 -15.35 -51.80 33.72
C ALA A 259 -16.74 -52.35 34.06
N LYS A 260 -17.77 -51.95 33.30
CA LYS A 260 -19.14 -52.44 33.45
C LYS A 260 -19.24 -53.95 33.19
N SER A 261 -18.62 -54.45 32.12
CA SER A 261 -18.54 -55.89 31.83
C SER A 261 -17.83 -56.68 32.94
N ARG A 262 -16.76 -56.13 33.54
CA ARG A 262 -16.08 -56.76 34.68
C ARG A 262 -16.95 -56.80 35.94
N GLN A 263 -17.73 -55.77 36.22
CA GLN A 263 -18.67 -55.76 37.34
C GLN A 263 -19.79 -56.80 37.13
N GLU A 264 -20.37 -56.87 35.93
CA GLU A 264 -21.42 -57.85 35.60
C GLU A 264 -20.90 -59.29 35.69
N ALA A 265 -19.68 -59.57 35.21
CA ALA A 265 -19.05 -60.88 35.34
C ALA A 265 -18.73 -61.27 36.80
N ALA A 266 -18.31 -60.31 37.62
CA ALA A 266 -18.06 -60.54 39.05
C ALA A 266 -19.36 -60.83 39.83
N GLN A 267 -20.46 -60.14 39.49
CA GLN A 267 -21.78 -60.41 40.07
C GLN A 267 -22.29 -61.81 39.67
N ALA A 268 -22.17 -62.18 38.39
CA ALA A 268 -22.57 -63.50 37.90
C ALA A 268 -21.78 -64.66 38.55
N GLN A 269 -20.49 -64.46 38.82
CA GLN A 269 -19.66 -65.45 39.54
C GLN A 269 -20.06 -65.59 41.01
N GLN A 270 -20.48 -64.50 41.67
CA GLN A 270 -20.96 -64.55 43.05
C GLN A 270 -22.33 -65.26 43.15
N GLU A 271 -23.22 -65.04 42.20
CA GLU A 271 -24.51 -65.75 42.13
C GLU A 271 -24.33 -67.25 41.82
N ALA A 272 -23.41 -67.61 40.92
CA ALA A 272 -23.09 -69.00 40.61
C ALA A 272 -22.43 -69.76 41.80
N ALA A 273 -21.66 -69.06 42.65
CA ALA A 273 -21.04 -69.66 43.83
C ALA A 273 -22.03 -69.91 45.00
N GLN A 274 -23.21 -69.26 45.00
CA GLN A 274 -24.27 -69.47 45.99
C GLN A 274 -25.26 -70.58 45.58
N ALA A 275 -25.16 -71.09 44.34
CA ALA A 275 -26.07 -72.10 43.79
C ALA A 275 -25.36 -73.45 43.55
N ALA A 276 -25.07 -74.21 44.62
CA ALA A 276 -24.89 -75.67 44.57
C ALA A 276 -25.13 -76.27 45.97
N PRO A 277 -25.77 -77.47 46.15
CA PRO A 277 -25.64 -78.65 45.25
C PRO A 277 -26.94 -79.47 44.97
N GLN A 278 -26.97 -80.21 43.85
CA GLN A 278 -27.12 -81.69 43.76
C GLN A 278 -27.48 -82.20 42.35
N GLU A 279 -26.65 -83.14 41.90
CA GLU A 279 -26.89 -84.37 41.10
C GLU A 279 -28.13 -84.56 40.18
N SER A 280 -27.79 -84.93 38.94
CA SER A 280 -28.26 -86.11 38.18
C SER A 280 -29.24 -85.95 37.01
N ALA A 281 -28.92 -86.75 35.98
CA ALA A 281 -29.74 -87.27 34.88
C ALA A 281 -29.91 -86.44 33.58
N ALA A 282 -29.18 -86.89 32.55
CA ALA A 282 -29.52 -86.78 31.13
C ALA A 282 -30.82 -87.59 30.82
N PRO A 283 -31.53 -87.40 29.67
CA PRO A 283 -30.97 -87.75 28.35
C PRO A 283 -31.40 -86.88 27.12
N GLN A 284 -30.44 -86.80 26.18
CA GLN A 284 -30.52 -87.01 24.72
C GLN A 284 -31.27 -86.10 23.73
N THR A 285 -30.49 -85.80 22.66
CA THR A 285 -30.83 -85.65 21.22
C THR A 285 -31.57 -84.37 20.82
N GLN A 286 -31.05 -83.51 19.93
CA GLN A 286 -30.59 -83.78 18.56
C GLN A 286 -29.58 -82.72 18.05
N GLN A 287 -28.61 -83.19 17.27
CA GLN A 287 -27.77 -82.48 16.28
C GLN A 287 -27.67 -83.43 15.06
N PRO A 288 -27.17 -83.02 13.87
CA PRO A 288 -26.74 -81.70 13.38
C PRO A 288 -27.47 -81.38 12.04
N VAL A 289 -27.14 -80.42 11.17
CA VAL A 289 -26.03 -80.45 10.19
C VAL A 289 -25.81 -79.06 9.59
N GLN A 290 -24.53 -78.76 9.45
CA GLN A 290 -23.82 -77.75 8.66
C GLN A 290 -24.44 -77.41 7.29
N THR A 291 -24.26 -76.16 6.86
CA THR A 291 -23.63 -75.86 5.56
C THR A 291 -23.06 -74.44 5.56
N THR A 292 -21.74 -74.36 5.46
CA THR A 292 -21.01 -73.29 4.75
C THR A 292 -21.38 -73.37 3.26
N PRO A 293 -21.53 -72.24 2.56
CA PRO A 293 -20.48 -71.72 1.65
C PRO A 293 -20.26 -70.22 1.89
N GLU A 294 -19.03 -69.70 1.88
CA GLU A 294 -18.16 -69.42 0.72
C GLU A 294 -18.64 -68.24 -0.15
N ALA A 295 -17.80 -67.20 -0.09
CA ALA A 295 -17.49 -66.16 -1.09
C ALA A 295 -18.54 -65.74 -2.12
N THR A 296 -18.90 -64.47 -2.05
CA THR A 296 -19.18 -63.54 -3.16
C THR A 296 -19.24 -62.14 -2.55
N GLU A 297 -18.85 -61.03 -3.13
CA GLU A 297 -18.19 -60.67 -4.38
C GLU A 297 -18.11 -59.14 -4.29
N GLN A 298 -17.09 -58.53 -4.87
CA GLN A 298 -16.99 -57.08 -5.01
C GLN A 298 -18.28 -56.51 -5.59
N ALA A 299 -19.01 -55.72 -4.81
CA ALA A 299 -20.01 -54.83 -5.38
C ALA A 299 -19.28 -53.57 -5.87
N ALA A 300 -18.96 -53.58 -7.16
CA ALA A 300 -18.58 -52.40 -7.92
C ALA A 300 -19.62 -51.28 -7.68
N PRO A 301 -19.21 -50.02 -7.43
CA PRO A 301 -20.17 -48.94 -7.39
C PRO A 301 -20.70 -48.69 -8.81
N SER A 302 -21.99 -48.94 -8.95
CA SER A 302 -22.88 -48.54 -10.02
C SER A 302 -22.54 -47.15 -10.56
N TYR A 303 -22.28 -47.06 -11.87
CA TYR A 303 -22.15 -45.80 -12.60
C TYR A 303 -23.54 -45.13 -12.67
N GLY A 304 -23.85 -44.33 -11.65
CA GLY A 304 -24.99 -43.44 -11.64
C GLY A 304 -24.70 -42.24 -12.54
N SER A 305 -25.32 -42.22 -13.73
CA SER A 305 -25.32 -41.12 -14.69
C SER A 305 -26.14 -39.90 -14.21
N GLY A 306 -25.87 -39.43 -12.99
CA GLY A 306 -26.48 -38.24 -12.40
C GLY A 306 -25.45 -37.12 -12.27
N ALA A 307 -25.85 -35.89 -12.58
CA ALA A 307 -25.02 -34.72 -12.32
C ALA A 307 -24.86 -34.50 -10.80
N LEU A 308 -23.72 -33.94 -10.38
CA LEU A 308 -23.48 -33.63 -8.98
C LEU A 308 -24.53 -32.63 -8.48
N THR A 309 -25.18 -32.93 -7.35
CA THR A 309 -26.19 -32.07 -6.73
C THR A 309 -25.93 -31.91 -5.24
N ARG A 310 -26.55 -30.90 -4.63
CA ARG A 310 -26.48 -30.63 -3.18
C ARG A 310 -26.80 -31.84 -2.30
N SER A 311 -27.76 -32.67 -2.70
CA SER A 311 -28.17 -33.84 -1.92
C SER A 311 -27.36 -35.11 -2.24
N ALA A 312 -26.64 -35.16 -3.36
CA ALA A 312 -25.88 -36.34 -3.76
C ALA A 312 -24.58 -36.49 -2.93
N GLY A 313 -23.92 -35.39 -2.56
CA GLY A 313 -22.69 -35.44 -1.75
C GLY A 313 -21.45 -35.84 -2.57
N ARG A 314 -21.53 -36.99 -3.25
CA ARG A 314 -20.46 -37.64 -4.01
C ARG A 314 -21.07 -38.41 -5.19
N ILE A 315 -20.43 -38.35 -6.35
CA ILE A 315 -20.78 -39.17 -7.52
C ILE A 315 -19.51 -39.69 -8.22
N ASN A 316 -19.67 -40.62 -9.16
CA ASN A 316 -18.62 -40.97 -10.13
C ASN A 316 -18.83 -40.19 -11.42
N GLY A 317 -18.01 -39.16 -11.65
CA GLY A 317 -18.06 -38.32 -12.84
C GLY A 317 -17.15 -38.80 -13.97
N PRO A 318 -17.15 -38.12 -15.13
CA PRO A 318 -16.39 -38.52 -16.32
C PRO A 318 -14.87 -38.57 -16.11
N SER A 319 -14.35 -37.82 -15.15
CA SER A 319 -12.92 -37.67 -14.87
C SER A 319 -12.46 -38.29 -13.54
N GLY A 320 -13.35 -38.96 -12.81
CA GLY A 320 -13.08 -39.50 -11.48
C GLY A 320 -14.24 -39.26 -10.52
N GLU A 321 -14.03 -39.57 -9.24
CA GLU A 321 -15.01 -39.22 -8.20
C GLU A 321 -15.18 -37.69 -8.14
N GLU A 322 -16.41 -37.23 -8.10
CA GLU A 322 -16.75 -35.82 -7.94
C GLU A 322 -17.47 -35.58 -6.62
N THR A 323 -16.95 -34.64 -5.87
CA THR A 323 -17.51 -34.08 -4.64
C THR A 323 -17.63 -32.57 -4.78
N TYR A 324 -18.19 -31.87 -3.81
CA TYR A 324 -18.33 -30.42 -3.86
C TYR A 324 -17.76 -29.77 -2.61
N TYR A 325 -17.39 -28.50 -2.75
CA TYR A 325 -17.00 -27.66 -1.64
C TYR A 325 -17.51 -26.23 -1.85
N ASN A 326 -17.65 -25.51 -0.74
CA ASN A 326 -18.10 -24.13 -0.73
C ASN A 326 -17.09 -23.26 0.03
N MET A 327 -16.12 -22.73 -0.71
CA MET A 327 -15.11 -21.79 -0.23
C MET A 327 -15.23 -20.45 -0.96
N ASP A 328 -14.83 -19.34 -0.33
CA ASP A 328 -14.66 -18.08 -1.05
C ASP A 328 -13.54 -18.24 -2.10
N MET A 329 -13.90 -18.03 -3.38
CA MET A 329 -12.98 -18.23 -4.50
C MET A 329 -12.16 -16.98 -4.81
N SER A 330 -12.30 -15.88 -4.06
CA SER A 330 -11.56 -14.63 -4.29
C SER A 330 -10.05 -14.86 -4.42
N GLY A 331 -9.44 -15.58 -3.47
CA GLY A 331 -8.02 -15.94 -3.51
C GLY A 331 -7.65 -16.85 -4.68
N VAL A 332 -8.48 -17.86 -4.97
CA VAL A 332 -8.26 -18.78 -6.09
C VAL A 332 -8.33 -18.04 -7.44
N VAL A 333 -9.28 -17.12 -7.59
CA VAL A 333 -9.41 -16.27 -8.79
C VAL A 333 -8.19 -15.38 -8.93
N GLN A 334 -7.66 -14.80 -7.83
CA GLN A 334 -6.44 -13.99 -7.87
C GLN A 334 -5.22 -14.81 -8.33
N ILE A 335 -5.09 -16.06 -7.89
CA ILE A 335 -4.05 -16.98 -8.37
C ILE A 335 -4.22 -17.27 -9.87
N MET A 336 -5.44 -17.55 -10.32
CA MET A 336 -5.69 -17.78 -11.75
C MET A 336 -5.38 -16.53 -12.58
N ARG A 337 -5.64 -15.33 -12.04
CA ARG A 337 -5.31 -14.04 -12.66
C ARG A 337 -3.81 -13.80 -12.74
N SER A 338 -3.03 -14.13 -11.70
CA SER A 338 -1.57 -14.03 -11.76
C SER A 338 -0.94 -15.00 -12.77
N MET A 339 -1.63 -16.11 -13.08
CA MET A 339 -1.28 -17.03 -14.15
C MET A 339 -1.79 -16.61 -15.55
N GLY A 340 -2.39 -15.42 -15.67
CA GLY A 340 -2.82 -14.84 -16.95
C GLY A 340 -4.25 -15.17 -17.38
N ASN A 341 -5.04 -15.87 -16.57
CA ASN A 341 -6.46 -16.05 -16.85
C ASN A 341 -7.23 -14.74 -16.59
N ASN A 342 -7.93 -14.21 -17.59
CA ASN A 342 -8.72 -12.98 -17.47
C ASN A 342 -10.25 -13.21 -17.56
N ASP A 343 -10.70 -14.47 -17.49
CA ASP A 343 -12.11 -14.85 -17.62
C ASP A 343 -12.94 -14.44 -16.41
N GLU A 344 -14.16 -13.95 -16.62
CA GLU A 344 -15.06 -13.48 -15.55
C GLU A 344 -15.37 -14.57 -14.51
N TYR A 345 -15.31 -14.24 -13.22
CA TYR A 345 -15.80 -15.11 -12.15
C TYR A 345 -17.27 -14.81 -11.87
N TRP A 346 -18.11 -15.85 -11.92
CA TRP A 346 -19.56 -15.72 -11.68
C TRP A 346 -20.14 -17.03 -11.13
N VAL A 347 -21.36 -16.97 -10.59
CA VAL A 347 -22.07 -18.15 -10.07
C VAL A 347 -23.24 -18.47 -10.99
N ARG A 348 -23.27 -19.70 -11.51
CA ARG A 348 -24.35 -20.19 -12.36
C ARG A 348 -25.63 -20.38 -11.55
N SER A 349 -26.79 -20.40 -12.20
CA SER A 349 -28.11 -20.47 -11.54
C SER A 349 -28.31 -21.71 -10.65
N ASP A 350 -27.54 -22.77 -10.86
CA ASP A 350 -27.51 -24.00 -10.05
C ASP A 350 -26.49 -23.94 -8.89
N GLY A 351 -25.88 -22.78 -8.66
CA GLY A 351 -24.91 -22.52 -7.60
C GLY A 351 -23.48 -22.98 -7.91
N VAL A 352 -23.19 -23.44 -9.13
CA VAL A 352 -21.82 -23.80 -9.52
C VAL A 352 -20.99 -22.54 -9.75
N LYS A 353 -19.78 -22.49 -9.20
CA LYS A 353 -18.85 -21.37 -9.36
C LYS A 353 -18.08 -21.52 -10.67
N MET A 354 -18.10 -20.48 -11.48
CA MET A 354 -17.63 -20.47 -12.86
C MET A 354 -16.48 -19.48 -13.02
N LEU A 355 -15.51 -19.83 -13.87
CA LEU A 355 -14.48 -18.94 -14.38
C LEU A 355 -14.57 -18.95 -15.91
N GLY A 356 -15.16 -17.89 -16.47
CA GLY A 356 -15.58 -17.83 -17.87
C GLY A 356 -16.64 -18.87 -18.19
N ASN A 357 -16.35 -19.73 -19.16
CA ASN A 357 -17.23 -20.84 -19.56
C ASN A 357 -16.93 -22.15 -18.82
N TYR A 358 -16.01 -22.13 -17.85
CA TYR A 358 -15.51 -23.33 -17.18
C TYR A 358 -15.97 -23.43 -15.73
N VAL A 359 -16.31 -24.64 -15.30
CA VAL A 359 -16.60 -24.96 -13.90
C VAL A 359 -15.29 -24.91 -13.09
N MET A 360 -15.26 -24.20 -11.98
CA MET A 360 -14.06 -24.17 -11.13
C MET A 360 -13.93 -25.48 -10.35
N VAL A 361 -12.77 -26.14 -10.43
CA VAL A 361 -12.51 -27.40 -9.72
C VAL A 361 -11.17 -27.41 -9.00
N ALA A 362 -11.14 -28.10 -7.86
CA ALA A 362 -9.93 -28.52 -7.20
C ALA A 362 -9.55 -29.94 -7.64
N ALA A 363 -8.26 -30.17 -7.85
CA ALA A 363 -7.71 -31.48 -8.23
C ALA A 363 -6.29 -31.66 -7.69
N ASN A 364 -5.77 -32.87 -7.74
CA ASN A 364 -4.34 -33.11 -7.47
C ASN A 364 -3.49 -32.46 -8.58
N LEU A 365 -2.74 -31.41 -8.23
CA LEU A 365 -1.96 -30.62 -9.20
C LEU A 365 -0.80 -31.38 -9.85
N SER A 366 -0.31 -32.45 -9.23
CA SER A 366 0.72 -33.32 -9.82
C SER A 366 0.14 -34.22 -10.91
N VAL A 367 -1.17 -34.49 -10.88
CA VAL A 367 -1.88 -35.30 -11.88
C VAL A 367 -2.54 -34.41 -12.94
N ARG A 368 -3.18 -33.33 -12.50
CA ARG A 368 -3.91 -32.37 -13.32
C ARG A 368 -3.41 -30.96 -12.97
N PRO A 369 -2.40 -30.44 -13.66
CA PRO A 369 -1.83 -29.12 -13.36
C PRO A 369 -2.87 -28.01 -13.40
N ARG A 370 -2.63 -26.94 -12.63
CA ARG A 370 -3.49 -25.76 -12.61
C ARG A 370 -3.61 -25.15 -14.01
N GLY A 371 -4.83 -24.82 -14.42
CA GLY A 371 -5.21 -24.39 -15.77
C GLY A 371 -5.61 -25.52 -16.72
N SER A 372 -5.44 -26.79 -16.34
CA SER A 372 -5.89 -27.92 -17.17
C SER A 372 -7.42 -28.00 -17.24
N LEU A 373 -7.92 -28.42 -18.41
CA LEU A 373 -9.35 -28.63 -18.63
C LEU A 373 -9.73 -30.08 -18.40
N VAL A 374 -10.83 -30.30 -17.69
CA VAL A 374 -11.28 -31.62 -17.25
C VAL A 374 -12.78 -31.78 -17.47
N ALA A 375 -13.23 -32.95 -17.90
CA ALA A 375 -14.66 -33.20 -18.05
C ALA A 375 -15.29 -33.48 -16.68
N THR A 376 -16.32 -32.72 -16.29
CA THR A 376 -17.08 -32.98 -15.07
C THR A 376 -18.53 -33.30 -15.38
N SER A 377 -19.27 -33.80 -14.40
CA SER A 377 -20.72 -34.01 -14.53
C SER A 377 -21.53 -32.72 -14.71
N LEU A 378 -20.93 -31.55 -14.43
CA LEU A 378 -21.56 -30.23 -14.45
C LEU A 378 -21.05 -29.32 -15.59
N GLY A 379 -20.15 -29.82 -16.44
CA GLY A 379 -19.62 -29.11 -17.60
C GLY A 379 -18.11 -29.37 -17.80
N THR A 380 -17.47 -28.56 -18.65
CA THR A 380 -16.00 -28.56 -18.72
C THR A 380 -15.46 -27.78 -17.53
N GLY A 381 -14.66 -28.41 -16.70
CA GLY A 381 -14.00 -27.79 -15.55
C GLY A 381 -12.61 -27.29 -15.87
N ILE A 382 -12.18 -26.23 -15.17
CA ILE A 382 -10.81 -25.74 -15.14
C ILE A 382 -10.22 -26.00 -13.76
N VAL A 383 -9.07 -26.67 -13.72
CA VAL A 383 -8.36 -26.90 -12.45
C VAL A 383 -7.78 -25.59 -11.97
N CYS A 384 -8.37 -25.02 -10.93
CA CYS A 384 -7.93 -23.74 -10.36
C CYS A 384 -7.36 -23.91 -8.95
N ASP A 385 -7.62 -25.04 -8.30
CA ASP A 385 -7.38 -25.22 -6.88
C ASP A 385 -6.91 -26.64 -6.54
N THR A 386 -6.53 -26.87 -5.29
CA THR A 386 -6.18 -28.19 -4.75
C THR A 386 -6.64 -28.28 -3.30
N GLY A 387 -7.01 -29.49 -2.85
CA GLY A 387 -7.42 -29.72 -1.47
C GLY A 387 -6.69 -30.90 -0.84
N GLY A 388 -6.84 -31.07 0.48
CA GLY A 388 -6.24 -32.18 1.22
C GLY A 388 -6.69 -33.57 0.74
N PHE A 389 -7.87 -33.67 0.10
CA PHE A 389 -8.36 -34.91 -0.51
C PHE A 389 -7.40 -35.45 -1.58
N ALA A 390 -6.60 -34.59 -2.21
CA ALA A 390 -5.68 -34.98 -3.29
C ALA A 390 -4.58 -35.94 -2.81
N VAL A 391 -4.31 -35.99 -1.50
CA VAL A 391 -3.32 -36.88 -0.88
C VAL A 391 -3.83 -38.32 -0.82
N SER A 392 -5.11 -38.52 -0.48
CA SER A 392 -5.73 -39.85 -0.37
C SER A 392 -6.39 -40.31 -1.67
N ASN A 393 -6.95 -39.38 -2.45
CA ASN A 393 -7.69 -39.65 -3.69
C ASN A 393 -7.16 -38.77 -4.84
N PRO A 394 -6.05 -39.13 -5.49
CA PRO A 394 -5.39 -38.28 -6.50
C PRO A 394 -6.21 -38.07 -7.79
N THR A 395 -7.23 -38.89 -8.02
CA THR A 395 -8.12 -38.79 -9.19
C THR A 395 -9.47 -38.13 -8.88
N GLN A 396 -9.74 -37.80 -7.61
CA GLN A 396 -10.97 -37.11 -7.23
C GLN A 396 -10.94 -35.65 -7.71
N LEU A 397 -12.12 -35.11 -7.99
CA LEU A 397 -12.35 -33.71 -8.29
C LEU A 397 -13.32 -33.13 -7.27
N ASP A 398 -12.95 -32.00 -6.69
CA ASP A 398 -13.85 -31.22 -5.84
C ASP A 398 -14.36 -30.04 -6.67
N ILE A 399 -15.68 -29.95 -6.84
CA ILE A 399 -16.32 -28.89 -7.64
C ILE A 399 -16.67 -27.71 -6.73
N ALA A 400 -16.27 -26.51 -7.13
CA ALA A 400 -16.57 -25.29 -6.39
C ALA A 400 -18.04 -24.88 -6.60
N THR A 401 -18.78 -24.77 -5.50
CA THR A 401 -20.22 -24.47 -5.51
C THR A 401 -20.58 -23.47 -4.40
N ALA A 402 -21.79 -22.91 -4.45
CA ALA A 402 -22.31 -21.91 -3.52
C ALA A 402 -23.35 -22.49 -2.54
N TRP A 403 -23.65 -23.79 -2.62
CA TRP A 403 -24.66 -24.47 -1.81
C TRP A 403 -24.10 -25.32 -0.67
#